data_AF-A0A2M7XVD0-F1
#
_entry.id   AF-A0A2M7XVD0-F1
#
_cell.length_a   1.000
_cell.length_b   1.000
_cell.length_c   1.000
_cell.angle_alpha   90.00
_cell.angle_beta   90.00
_cell.angle_gamma   90.00
#
_symmetry.space_group_name_H-M   'P 1'
#
loop_
_entity.id
_entity.type
_entity.pdbx_description
1 polymer ?
#
loop_
_entity_poly.entity_id
_entity_poly.type
_entity_poly.pdbx_seq_one_letter_code
_entity_poly.pdbx_strand_id
1 'polypeptide(L)'
;QGYQGILSNGYYIDLCYPASDHYLNYPVAPDADLTEVERARILGGEATMWAELVTPETIDSRIWPRTAAIAERFWSAPAVNDVADMYRRLSVVSFHLEELGLTHEKNYPMLLNRLTNQQDITALRTLVDVLEPVKGYNRHRHASYTSYSPLTHVADAARPDAKVAREFRDLVDKWLKNDAPVTTKIEINQWLEKWEANDARLEATLAASPILQEIRPVSVNLAKISTIGRDALAYLTVGDQPDSTWIASSNEVLETAKRPHAAVEIMVVSAIEKLRVAAENIKP
;
A
#
# COMPACT_ATOMS: atom_id res chain seq x y z
N GLN A 1 23.74 11.05 28.93
CA GLN A 1 24.18 12.46 28.80
C GLN A 1 23.25 13.47 29.49
N GLY A 2 22.03 13.08 29.90
CA GLY A 2 21.19 13.91 30.77
C GLY A 2 20.20 14.83 30.07
N TYR A 3 20.12 14.78 28.74
CA TYR A 3 19.22 15.61 27.93
C TYR A 3 17.80 15.03 27.86
N GLN A 4 16.82 15.93 27.70
CA GLN A 4 15.47 15.56 27.28
C GLN A 4 15.45 15.29 25.76
N GLY A 5 14.57 14.40 25.31
CA GLY A 5 14.51 14.00 23.91
C GLY A 5 13.08 13.78 23.41
N ILE A 6 12.92 14.01 22.10
CA ILE A 6 11.72 13.68 21.31
C ILE A 6 12.17 12.73 20.20
N LEU A 7 11.42 11.66 19.96
CA LEU A 7 11.71 10.71 18.88
C LEU A 7 10.93 11.03 17.61
N SER A 8 11.64 11.31 16.51
CA SER A 8 11.06 11.34 15.16
C SER A 8 11.51 10.16 14.29
N ASN A 9 12.61 9.48 14.67
CA ASN A 9 13.06 8.28 13.95
C ASN A 9 11.94 7.22 13.93
N GLY A 10 11.68 6.67 12.74
CA GLY A 10 10.57 5.75 12.51
C GLY A 10 9.20 6.41 12.33
N TYR A 11 9.09 7.75 12.41
CA TYR A 11 7.85 8.52 12.18
C TYR A 11 7.95 9.50 10.99
N TYR A 12 8.81 9.18 10.02
CA TYR A 12 8.97 9.91 8.76
C TYR A 12 7.86 9.51 7.79
N ILE A 13 6.71 10.17 7.91
CA ILE A 13 5.51 9.82 7.14
C ILE A 13 5.65 10.23 5.66
N ASP A 14 6.49 11.20 5.33
CA ASP A 14 6.84 11.59 3.96
C ASP A 14 7.38 10.41 3.12
N LEU A 15 8.07 9.47 3.76
CA LEU A 15 8.68 8.30 3.11
C LEU A 15 7.69 7.20 2.72
N CYS A 16 6.38 7.44 2.90
CA CYS A 16 5.29 6.57 2.43
C CYS A 16 5.32 5.12 2.95
N TYR A 17 5.98 4.85 4.07
CA TYR A 17 5.92 3.56 4.74
C TYR A 17 4.50 3.25 5.29
N PRO A 18 4.14 1.96 5.44
CA PRO A 18 2.85 1.52 5.98
C PRO A 18 2.56 2.09 7.37
N ALA A 19 1.28 2.26 7.73
CA ALA A 19 0.89 2.73 9.06
C ALA A 19 1.40 1.79 10.16
N SER A 20 1.45 0.48 9.89
CA SER A 20 1.93 -0.54 10.82
C SER A 20 3.37 -0.32 11.27
N ASP A 21 4.24 0.15 10.39
CA ASP A 21 5.66 0.36 10.70
C ASP A 21 5.80 1.48 11.74
N HIS A 22 5.07 2.58 11.51
CA HIS A 22 4.99 3.70 12.45
C HIS A 22 4.26 3.31 13.74
N TYR A 23 3.19 2.52 13.64
CA TYR A 23 2.39 2.09 14.78
C TYR A 23 3.13 1.15 15.72
N LEU A 24 4.05 0.33 15.22
CA LEU A 24 4.85 -0.60 16.02
C LEU A 24 6.15 0.02 16.54
N ASN A 25 6.56 1.17 16.00
CA ASN A 25 7.69 1.92 16.51
C ASN A 25 7.33 2.50 17.89
N TYR A 26 7.90 1.97 18.97
CA TYR A 26 7.69 2.50 20.33
C TYR A 26 8.82 3.47 20.70
N PRO A 27 8.53 4.67 21.28
CA PRO A 27 9.57 5.66 21.58
C PRO A 27 10.67 5.19 22.54
N VAL A 28 10.39 4.13 23.30
CA VAL A 28 11.35 3.49 24.19
C VAL A 28 11.57 2.07 23.68
N ALA A 29 12.81 1.64 23.47
CA ALA A 29 13.02 0.24 23.13
C ALA A 29 12.53 -0.65 24.30
N PRO A 30 11.83 -1.77 24.04
CA PRO A 30 11.29 -2.63 25.11
C PRO A 30 12.34 -3.15 26.09
N ASP A 31 13.58 -3.29 25.62
CA ASP A 31 14.77 -3.78 26.33
C ASP A 31 15.71 -2.65 26.79
N ALA A 32 15.30 -1.38 26.66
CA ALA A 32 16.12 -0.26 27.11
C ALA A 32 16.26 -0.27 28.63
N ASP A 33 17.50 -0.50 29.10
CA ASP A 33 17.88 -0.39 30.52
C ASP A 33 18.00 1.10 30.91
N LEU A 34 16.84 1.73 31.11
CA LEU A 34 16.72 3.12 31.52
C LEU A 34 16.29 3.20 32.97
N THR A 35 17.03 3.99 33.75
CA THR A 35 16.57 4.43 35.06
C THR A 35 15.27 5.23 34.94
N GLU A 36 14.52 5.36 36.03
CA GLU A 36 13.30 6.19 36.06
C GLU A 36 13.58 7.64 35.64
N VAL A 37 14.73 8.19 36.07
CA VAL A 37 15.17 9.55 35.72
C VAL A 37 15.48 9.68 34.23
N GLU A 38 16.04 8.64 33.60
CA GLU A 38 16.27 8.65 32.15
C GLU A 38 14.99 8.45 31.36
N ARG A 39 14.08 7.61 31.83
CA ARG A 39 12.76 7.43 31.22
C ARG A 39 11.94 8.72 31.25
N ALA A 40 12.00 9.47 32.35
CA ALA A 40 11.32 10.77 32.50
C ALA A 40 11.86 11.86 31.55
N ARG A 41 13.03 11.65 30.92
CA ARG A 41 13.58 12.57 29.91
C ARG A 41 13.02 12.35 28.52
N ILE A 42 12.29 11.25 28.28
CA ILE A 42 11.64 10.96 27.02
C ILE A 42 10.31 11.72 27.00
N LEU A 43 10.26 12.80 26.24
CA LEU A 43 9.07 13.68 26.19
C LEU A 43 7.96 13.10 25.31
N GLY A 44 8.29 12.16 24.42
CA GLY A 44 7.38 11.56 23.46
C GLY A 44 8.02 11.45 22.08
N GLY A 45 7.22 11.62 21.04
CA GLY A 45 7.68 11.63 19.67
C GLY A 45 6.90 12.60 18.78
N GLU A 46 7.38 12.77 17.56
CA GLU A 46 6.77 13.65 16.56
C GLU A 46 6.80 12.99 15.18
N ALA A 47 5.66 12.95 14.51
CA ALA A 47 5.58 12.57 13.11
C ALA A 47 6.06 13.73 12.23
N THR A 48 7.00 13.46 11.33
CA THR A 48 7.57 14.49 10.45
C THR A 48 7.05 14.33 9.03
N MET A 49 6.37 15.36 8.52
CA MET A 49 5.93 15.45 7.13
C MET A 49 6.84 16.42 6.37
N TRP A 50 7.93 15.90 5.80
CA TRP A 50 8.79 16.68 4.92
C TRP A 50 8.10 16.96 3.58
N ALA A 51 8.33 18.14 3.01
CA ALA A 51 7.45 18.72 2.00
C ALA A 51 7.96 18.59 0.54
N GLU A 52 9.02 17.81 0.29
CA GLU A 52 9.67 17.73 -1.02
C GLU A 52 8.75 17.18 -2.11
N LEU A 53 7.84 16.27 -1.75
CA LEU A 53 6.97 15.54 -2.68
C LEU A 53 5.49 15.63 -2.30
N VAL A 54 5.07 16.78 -1.77
CA VAL A 54 3.65 17.09 -1.50
C VAL A 54 3.29 18.51 -1.92
N THR A 55 2.01 18.73 -2.20
CA THR A 55 1.38 20.02 -2.46
C THR A 55 0.23 20.22 -1.49
N PRO A 56 -0.37 21.42 -1.42
CA PRO A 56 -1.61 21.61 -0.65
C PRO A 56 -2.74 20.64 -1.03
N GLU A 57 -2.75 20.11 -2.25
CA GLU A 57 -3.75 19.14 -2.69
C GLU A 57 -3.47 17.70 -2.24
N THR A 58 -2.21 17.37 -1.95
CA THR A 58 -1.77 16.00 -1.65
C THR A 58 -1.25 15.80 -0.23
N ILE A 59 -1.02 16.88 0.52
CA ILE A 59 -0.42 16.82 1.85
C ILE A 59 -1.24 15.97 2.82
N ASP A 60 -2.57 16.12 2.84
CA ASP A 60 -3.40 15.36 3.77
C ASP A 60 -3.38 13.87 3.45
N SER A 61 -3.31 13.46 2.18
CA SER A 61 -3.23 12.03 1.84
C SER A 61 -1.88 11.39 2.21
N ARG A 62 -0.87 12.21 2.55
CA ARG A 62 0.38 11.73 3.13
C ARG A 62 0.30 11.75 4.65
N ILE A 63 -0.27 12.78 5.27
CA ILE A 63 -0.37 12.85 6.73
C ILE A 63 -1.37 11.81 7.26
N TRP A 64 -2.54 11.71 6.64
CA TRP A 64 -3.69 10.97 7.15
C TRP A 64 -4.03 9.76 6.28
N PRO A 65 -4.51 8.65 6.89
CA PRO A 65 -4.77 8.48 8.32
C PRO A 65 -3.56 7.97 9.13
N ARG A 66 -2.39 7.74 8.51
CA ARG A 66 -1.23 7.12 9.19
C ARG A 66 -0.80 7.84 10.48
N THR A 67 -0.89 9.16 10.51
CA THR A 67 -0.57 9.95 11.72
C THR A 67 -1.53 9.69 12.87
N ALA A 68 -2.77 9.25 12.63
CA ALA A 68 -3.69 8.87 13.69
C ALA A 68 -3.24 7.56 14.38
N ALA A 69 -2.62 6.63 13.64
CA ALA A 69 -1.99 5.45 14.24
C ALA A 69 -0.78 5.84 15.09
N ILE A 70 0.02 6.82 14.64
CA ILE A 70 1.13 7.37 15.43
C ILE A 70 0.62 8.06 16.70
N ALA A 71 -0.49 8.81 16.60
CA ALA A 71 -1.11 9.44 17.76
C ALA A 71 -1.52 8.40 18.82
N GLU A 72 -2.09 7.26 18.42
CA GLU A 72 -2.37 6.16 19.35
C GLU A 72 -1.10 5.62 19.99
N ARG A 73 -0.02 5.46 19.23
CA ARG A 73 1.27 5.00 19.76
C ARG A 73 1.86 5.97 20.79
N PHE A 74 1.65 7.27 20.63
CA PHE A 74 2.13 8.28 21.59
C PHE A 74 1.22 8.44 22.81
N TRP A 75 -0.06 8.10 22.70
CA TRP A 75 -1.05 8.33 23.75
C TRP A 75 -1.36 7.08 24.59
N SER A 76 -1.50 5.94 23.93
CA SER A 76 -2.01 4.71 24.55
C SER A 76 -0.92 3.91 25.27
N ALA A 77 -1.37 2.97 26.11
CA ALA A 77 -0.46 2.06 26.80
C ALA A 77 0.42 1.26 25.81
N PRO A 78 1.67 0.93 26.15
CA PRO A 78 2.60 0.24 25.24
C PRO A 78 2.04 -1.07 24.67
N ALA A 79 1.27 -1.79 25.49
CA ALA A 79 0.65 -3.07 25.15
C ALA A 79 -0.45 -2.96 24.07
N VAL A 80 -0.94 -1.76 23.76
CA VAL A 80 -1.84 -1.52 22.64
C VAL A 80 -1.00 -1.53 21.36
N ASN A 81 -0.87 -2.69 20.74
CA ASN A 81 0.00 -2.91 19.58
C ASN A 81 -0.57 -3.93 18.56
N ASP A 82 -1.86 -4.27 18.66
CA ASP A 82 -2.54 -5.10 17.67
C ASP A 82 -2.76 -4.31 16.36
N VAL A 83 -2.01 -4.69 15.32
CA VAL A 83 -2.05 -4.03 14.00
C VAL A 83 -3.39 -4.23 13.29
N ALA A 84 -4.01 -5.41 13.42
CA ALA A 84 -5.27 -5.70 12.73
C ALA A 84 -6.43 -4.89 13.35
N ASP A 85 -6.48 -4.83 14.68
CA ASP A 85 -7.46 -3.98 15.37
C ASP A 85 -7.20 -2.49 15.14
N MET A 86 -5.92 -2.08 15.06
CA MET A 86 -5.55 -0.72 14.69
C MET A 86 -6.13 -0.35 13.33
N TYR A 87 -5.92 -1.14 12.27
CA TYR A 87 -6.47 -0.81 10.94
C TYR A 87 -8.00 -0.78 10.92
N ARG A 88 -8.66 -1.68 11.66
CA ARG A 88 -10.12 -1.69 11.82
C ARG A 88 -10.61 -0.34 12.36
N ARG A 89 -10.02 0.14 13.46
CA ARG A 89 -10.39 1.42 14.08
C ARG A 89 -9.93 2.63 13.27
N LEU A 90 -8.77 2.54 12.62
CA LEU A 90 -8.19 3.59 11.79
C LEU A 90 -9.11 3.96 10.62
N SER A 91 -9.82 2.97 10.05
CA SER A 91 -10.79 3.22 8.99
C SER A 91 -11.93 4.15 9.42
N VAL A 92 -12.42 4.00 10.66
CA VAL A 92 -13.48 4.84 11.25
C VAL A 92 -12.94 6.23 11.55
N VAL A 93 -11.74 6.31 12.14
CA VAL A 93 -11.08 7.60 12.41
C VAL A 93 -10.83 8.37 11.11
N SER A 94 -10.31 7.70 10.07
CA SER A 94 -10.07 8.30 8.75
C SER A 94 -11.31 8.94 8.16
N PHE A 95 -12.46 8.28 8.31
CA PHE A 95 -13.75 8.80 7.84
C PHE A 95 -14.17 10.06 8.63
N HIS A 96 -14.12 10.03 9.96
CA HIS A 96 -14.48 11.21 10.77
C HIS A 96 -13.55 12.41 10.56
N LEU A 97 -12.28 12.19 10.17
CA LEU A 97 -11.36 13.29 9.84
C LEU A 97 -11.86 14.14 8.65
N GLU A 98 -12.67 13.60 7.75
CA GLU A 98 -13.26 14.39 6.65
C GLU A 98 -14.21 15.49 7.16
N GLU A 99 -14.88 15.27 8.30
CA GLU A 99 -15.75 16.27 8.94
C GLU A 99 -14.98 17.51 9.41
N LEU A 100 -13.66 17.38 9.61
CA LEU A 100 -12.76 18.47 9.97
C LEU A 100 -12.19 19.22 8.76
N GLY A 101 -12.66 18.88 7.55
CA GLY A 101 -12.23 19.51 6.31
C GLY A 101 -10.98 18.88 5.68
N LEU A 102 -10.46 17.80 6.25
CA LEU A 102 -9.28 17.11 5.72
C LEU A 102 -9.56 16.54 4.33
N THR A 103 -8.49 16.43 3.52
CA THR A 103 -8.61 16.20 2.09
C THR A 103 -8.12 14.85 1.60
N HIS A 104 -7.65 13.98 2.50
CA HIS A 104 -7.01 12.69 2.19
C HIS A 104 -7.89 11.71 1.39
N GLU A 105 -9.20 11.72 1.62
CA GLU A 105 -10.17 10.94 0.84
C GLU A 105 -10.80 11.78 -0.29
N LYS A 106 -11.35 12.98 0.00
CA LYS A 106 -12.06 13.78 -1.01
C LYS A 106 -11.21 14.24 -2.20
N ASN A 107 -9.92 14.50 -2.03
CA ASN A 107 -9.07 14.93 -3.16
C ASN A 107 -8.70 13.76 -4.06
N TYR A 108 -8.78 12.51 -3.59
CA TYR A 108 -8.43 11.34 -4.40
C TYR A 108 -9.21 11.27 -5.73
N PRO A 109 -10.56 11.28 -5.76
CA PRO A 109 -11.30 11.30 -7.02
C PRO A 109 -11.04 12.56 -7.85
N MET A 110 -10.77 13.72 -7.23
CA MET A 110 -10.39 14.95 -7.96
C MET A 110 -9.06 14.77 -8.71
N LEU A 111 -8.04 14.19 -8.07
CA LEU A 111 -6.74 13.91 -8.68
C LEU A 111 -6.88 12.91 -9.85
N LEU A 112 -7.70 11.86 -9.67
CA LEU A 112 -7.98 10.91 -10.74
C LEU A 112 -8.72 11.57 -11.92
N ASN A 113 -9.71 12.42 -11.65
CA ASN A 113 -10.42 13.17 -12.70
C ASN A 113 -9.47 14.07 -13.51
N ARG A 114 -8.49 14.71 -12.86
CA ARG A 114 -7.45 15.49 -13.56
C ARG A 114 -6.65 14.60 -14.51
N LEU A 115 -6.24 13.43 -14.03
CA LEU A 115 -5.45 12.46 -14.80
C LEU A 115 -6.23 11.86 -15.97
N THR A 116 -7.55 11.70 -15.87
CA THR A 116 -8.41 11.16 -16.94
C THR A 116 -9.00 12.23 -17.87
N ASN A 117 -8.58 13.49 -17.74
CA ASN A 117 -9.18 14.61 -18.48
C ASN A 117 -10.72 14.68 -18.29
N GLN A 118 -11.17 14.49 -17.05
CA GLN A 118 -12.58 14.45 -16.61
C GLN A 118 -13.42 13.32 -17.23
N GLN A 119 -12.79 12.30 -17.82
CA GLN A 119 -13.47 11.09 -18.24
C GLN A 119 -13.66 10.12 -17.06
N ASP A 120 -14.41 9.03 -17.30
CA ASP A 120 -14.64 7.99 -16.30
C ASP A 120 -13.34 7.53 -15.63
N ILE A 121 -13.33 7.58 -14.30
CA ILE A 121 -12.16 7.23 -13.48
C ILE A 121 -12.16 5.76 -13.06
N THR A 122 -13.17 4.96 -13.41
CA THR A 122 -13.39 3.64 -12.82
C THR A 122 -12.23 2.68 -13.09
N ALA A 123 -11.73 2.64 -14.33
CA ALA A 123 -10.61 1.79 -14.70
C ALA A 123 -9.30 2.27 -14.05
N LEU A 124 -9.05 3.58 -14.06
CA LEU A 124 -7.86 4.15 -13.42
C LEU A 124 -7.87 3.90 -11.91
N ARG A 125 -9.01 4.16 -11.24
CA ARG A 125 -9.18 3.91 -9.81
C ARG A 125 -8.94 2.45 -9.45
N THR A 126 -9.46 1.51 -10.25
CA THR A 126 -9.26 0.07 -10.02
C THR A 126 -7.79 -0.31 -10.02
N LEU A 127 -6.97 0.33 -10.87
CA LEU A 127 -5.52 0.18 -10.85
C LEU A 127 -4.90 0.88 -9.64
N VAL A 128 -5.15 2.18 -9.45
CA VAL A 128 -4.48 3.01 -8.44
C VAL A 128 -4.80 2.57 -7.00
N ASP A 129 -5.96 1.99 -6.76
CA ASP A 129 -6.35 1.48 -5.43
C ASP A 129 -5.43 0.35 -4.92
N VAL A 130 -4.65 -0.31 -5.78
CA VAL A 130 -3.65 -1.32 -5.40
C VAL A 130 -2.20 -0.88 -5.57
N LEU A 131 -1.99 0.41 -5.85
CA LEU A 131 -0.66 1.01 -5.99
C LEU A 131 -0.30 1.82 -4.76
N GLU A 132 0.99 1.85 -4.45
CA GLU A 132 1.56 2.83 -3.51
C GLU A 132 2.66 3.62 -4.19
N PRO A 133 2.92 4.88 -3.78
CA PRO A 133 4.13 5.58 -4.17
C PRO A 133 5.37 4.79 -3.74
N VAL A 134 6.43 4.87 -4.53
CA VAL A 134 7.74 4.30 -4.15
C VAL A 134 8.19 4.86 -2.80
N LYS A 135 8.59 3.95 -1.90
CA LYS A 135 8.92 4.25 -0.51
C LYS A 135 10.34 4.80 -0.33
N GLY A 136 10.56 5.45 0.80
CA GLY A 136 11.86 6.00 1.17
C GLY A 136 12.32 7.08 0.18
N TYR A 137 13.63 7.21 0.02
CA TYR A 137 14.24 8.19 -0.89
C TYR A 137 14.26 7.74 -2.36
N ASN A 138 13.67 6.58 -2.69
CA ASN A 138 13.77 6.00 -4.03
C ASN A 138 12.93 6.78 -5.05
N ARG A 139 11.85 7.46 -4.65
CA ARG A 139 11.03 8.27 -5.56
C ARG A 139 11.83 9.38 -6.24
N HIS A 140 12.75 10.04 -5.52
CA HIS A 140 13.68 11.03 -6.08
C HIS A 140 14.69 10.44 -7.09
N ARG A 141 14.86 9.12 -7.12
CA ARG A 141 15.72 8.42 -8.09
C ARG A 141 14.98 8.07 -9.37
N HIS A 142 13.65 8.04 -9.35
CA HIS A 142 12.83 7.77 -10.53
C HIS A 142 12.64 9.00 -11.42
N ALA A 143 12.69 10.20 -10.84
CA ALA A 143 12.62 11.45 -11.59
C ALA A 143 13.30 12.60 -10.82
N SER A 144 13.71 13.63 -11.55
CA SER A 144 14.21 14.87 -10.95
C SER A 144 13.04 15.76 -10.56
N TYR A 145 12.91 16.02 -9.26
CA TYR A 145 11.90 16.92 -8.69
C TYR A 145 12.55 18.20 -8.19
N THR A 146 11.84 19.31 -8.36
CA THR A 146 12.12 20.60 -7.73
C THR A 146 10.89 21.03 -6.95
N SER A 147 11.02 22.06 -6.11
CA SER A 147 9.86 22.63 -5.38
C SER A 147 8.77 23.21 -6.29
N TYR A 148 9.03 23.36 -7.58
CA TYR A 148 8.06 23.83 -8.59
C TYR A 148 7.60 22.71 -9.54
N SER A 149 8.07 21.48 -9.35
CA SER A 149 7.66 20.36 -10.18
C SER A 149 6.16 20.10 -10.00
N PRO A 150 5.41 19.84 -11.09
CA PRO A 150 4.01 19.47 -10.97
C PRO A 150 3.89 18.09 -10.34
N LEU A 151 3.28 18.01 -9.17
CA LEU A 151 2.97 16.76 -8.48
C LEU A 151 1.55 16.32 -8.84
N THR A 152 1.37 16.00 -10.12
CA THR A 152 0.07 15.65 -10.72
C THR A 152 0.12 14.34 -11.51
N HIS A 153 1.02 13.43 -11.16
CA HIS A 153 1.16 12.09 -11.75
C HIS A 153 0.38 11.04 -10.94
N VAL A 154 0.32 9.81 -11.45
CA VAL A 154 -0.33 8.70 -10.72
C VAL A 154 0.32 8.47 -9.35
N ALA A 155 1.65 8.63 -9.22
CA ALA A 155 2.34 8.54 -7.93
C ALA A 155 1.88 9.62 -6.91
N ASP A 156 1.34 10.74 -7.39
CA ASP A 156 0.78 11.80 -6.53
C ASP A 156 -0.65 11.48 -6.10
N ALA A 157 -1.43 10.81 -6.96
CA ALA A 157 -2.78 10.34 -6.64
C ALA A 157 -2.77 9.06 -5.79
N ALA A 158 -1.80 8.17 -5.98
CA ALA A 158 -1.62 6.95 -5.20
C ALA A 158 -1.40 7.29 -3.72
N ARG A 159 -2.10 6.58 -2.85
CA ARG A 159 -2.05 6.80 -1.40
C ARG A 159 -1.05 5.82 -0.77
N PRO A 160 -0.19 6.27 0.16
CA PRO A 160 0.62 5.36 0.95
C PRO A 160 -0.28 4.38 1.70
N ASP A 161 0.21 3.17 1.90
CA ASP A 161 -0.54 2.12 2.59
C ASP A 161 -1.92 1.92 1.91
N ALA A 162 -1.93 1.28 0.75
CA ALA A 162 -3.12 1.12 -0.07
C ALA A 162 -4.11 0.15 0.58
N LYS A 163 -5.29 0.65 0.97
CA LYS A 163 -6.32 -0.11 1.70
C LYS A 163 -6.74 -1.38 0.96
N VAL A 164 -7.04 -1.28 -0.34
CA VAL A 164 -7.46 -2.44 -1.14
C VAL A 164 -6.34 -3.46 -1.17
N ALA A 165 -5.10 -3.07 -1.48
CA ALA A 165 -3.97 -4.00 -1.44
C ALA A 165 -3.78 -4.67 -0.07
N ARG A 166 -3.93 -3.95 1.05
CA ARG A 166 -3.90 -4.53 2.40
C ARG A 166 -4.99 -5.60 2.58
N GLU A 167 -6.24 -5.25 2.27
CA GLU A 167 -7.38 -6.16 2.42
C GLU A 167 -7.19 -7.44 1.60
N PHE A 168 -6.66 -7.33 0.36
CA PHE A 168 -6.32 -8.51 -0.44
C PHE A 168 -5.27 -9.39 0.23
N ARG A 169 -4.18 -8.79 0.75
CA ARG A 169 -3.12 -9.52 1.44
C ARG A 169 -3.67 -10.24 2.67
N ASP A 170 -4.53 -9.60 3.44
CA ASP A 170 -5.18 -10.19 4.61
C ASP A 170 -6.10 -11.35 4.23
N LEU A 171 -6.88 -11.22 3.14
CA LEU A 171 -7.74 -12.30 2.64
C LEU A 171 -6.92 -13.53 2.25
N VAL A 172 -5.84 -13.33 1.48
CA VAL A 172 -4.94 -14.41 1.06
C VAL A 172 -4.26 -15.06 2.27
N ASP A 173 -3.75 -14.26 3.21
CA ASP A 173 -3.07 -14.79 4.40
C ASP A 173 -4.00 -15.61 5.29
N LYS A 174 -5.24 -15.15 5.51
CA LYS A 174 -6.23 -15.90 6.29
C LYS A 174 -6.65 -17.17 5.57
N TRP A 175 -6.87 -17.11 4.26
CA TRP A 175 -7.28 -18.27 3.49
C TRP A 175 -6.19 -19.36 3.48
N LEU A 176 -4.93 -19.00 3.21
CA LEU A 176 -3.81 -19.96 3.22
C LEU A 176 -3.54 -20.57 4.60
N LYS A 177 -3.88 -19.86 5.69
CA LYS A 177 -3.81 -20.37 7.06
C LYS A 177 -5.01 -21.22 7.48
N ASN A 178 -6.00 -21.40 6.61
CA ASN A 178 -7.31 -21.99 6.93
C ASN A 178 -8.05 -21.26 8.09
N ASP A 179 -7.79 -19.95 8.24
CA ASP A 179 -8.40 -19.05 9.22
C ASP A 179 -9.51 -18.18 8.58
N ALA A 180 -10.11 -18.69 7.50
CA ALA A 180 -11.21 -18.04 6.80
C ALA A 180 -12.18 -19.08 6.23
N PRO A 181 -13.45 -18.72 6.01
CA PRO A 181 -14.41 -19.60 5.34
C PRO A 181 -13.91 -20.04 3.96
N VAL A 182 -14.34 -21.22 3.51
CA VAL A 182 -13.96 -21.74 2.19
C VAL A 182 -14.41 -20.83 1.04
N THR A 183 -15.40 -19.96 1.28
CA THR A 183 -15.90 -18.96 0.33
C THR A 183 -14.91 -17.80 0.11
N THR A 184 -13.93 -17.58 0.99
CA THR A 184 -12.92 -16.52 0.83
C THR A 184 -12.12 -16.67 -0.46
N LYS A 185 -11.89 -17.89 -0.95
CA LYS A 185 -11.25 -18.10 -2.26
C LYS A 185 -12.03 -17.50 -3.43
N ILE A 186 -13.37 -17.45 -3.32
CA ILE A 186 -14.24 -16.86 -4.35
C ILE A 186 -13.98 -15.35 -4.40
N GLU A 187 -13.91 -14.70 -3.24
CA GLU A 187 -13.60 -13.27 -3.13
C GLU A 187 -12.20 -12.94 -3.67
N ILE A 188 -11.18 -13.73 -3.30
CA ILE A 188 -9.81 -13.57 -3.84
C ILE A 188 -9.85 -13.68 -5.38
N ASN A 189 -10.53 -14.70 -5.93
CA ASN A 189 -10.64 -14.87 -7.37
C ASN A 189 -11.39 -13.72 -8.05
N GLN A 190 -12.45 -13.18 -7.44
CA GLN A 190 -13.18 -12.02 -7.98
C GLN A 190 -12.29 -10.76 -8.07
N TRP A 191 -11.40 -10.55 -7.10
CA TRP A 191 -10.46 -9.43 -7.13
C TRP A 191 -9.42 -9.61 -8.24
N LEU A 192 -8.87 -10.81 -8.38
CA LEU A 192 -7.94 -11.15 -9.46
C LEU A 192 -8.59 -11.00 -10.84
N GLU A 193 -9.81 -11.50 -11.02
CA GLU A 193 -10.61 -11.33 -12.25
C GLU A 193 -10.85 -9.85 -12.58
N LYS A 194 -11.18 -9.05 -11.55
CA LYS A 194 -11.37 -7.61 -11.72
C LYS A 194 -10.11 -6.94 -12.24
N TRP A 195 -8.94 -7.26 -11.68
CA TRP A 195 -7.67 -6.64 -12.09
C TRP A 195 -7.17 -7.13 -13.44
N GLU A 196 -7.29 -8.42 -13.73
CA GLU A 196 -6.99 -9.00 -15.04
C GLU A 196 -7.81 -8.33 -16.14
N ALA A 197 -9.13 -8.22 -15.95
CA ALA A 197 -10.02 -7.59 -16.92
C ALA A 197 -9.85 -6.06 -16.99
N ASN A 198 -9.26 -5.43 -15.97
CA ASN A 198 -9.12 -3.98 -15.91
C ASN A 198 -8.14 -3.43 -16.93
N ASP A 199 -7.12 -4.20 -17.33
CA ASP A 199 -6.10 -3.75 -18.28
C ASP A 199 -6.74 -3.35 -19.63
N ALA A 200 -7.55 -4.24 -20.19
CA ALA A 200 -8.30 -3.95 -21.42
C ALA A 200 -9.27 -2.77 -21.27
N ARG A 201 -9.86 -2.57 -20.08
CA ARG A 201 -10.78 -1.45 -19.81
C ARG A 201 -10.04 -0.12 -19.70
N LEU A 202 -8.81 -0.14 -19.18
CA LEU A 202 -7.99 1.04 -18.99
C LEU A 202 -7.50 1.63 -20.32
N GLU A 203 -7.39 0.82 -21.38
CA GLU A 203 -6.88 1.25 -22.68
C GLU A 203 -7.55 2.51 -23.25
N ALA A 204 -8.88 2.61 -23.12
CA ALA A 204 -9.60 3.81 -23.55
C ALA A 204 -9.17 5.06 -22.77
N THR A 205 -9.01 4.92 -21.44
CA THR A 205 -8.53 5.99 -20.56
C THR A 205 -7.08 6.38 -20.89
N LEU A 206 -6.21 5.41 -21.20
CA LEU A 206 -4.81 5.66 -21.61
C LEU A 206 -4.78 6.44 -22.93
N ALA A 207 -5.55 6.00 -23.93
CA ALA A 207 -5.61 6.64 -25.24
C ALA A 207 -6.11 8.09 -25.16
N ALA A 208 -7.01 8.38 -24.21
CA ALA A 208 -7.57 9.70 -23.99
C ALA A 208 -6.66 10.67 -23.21
N SER A 209 -5.65 10.17 -22.48
CA SER A 209 -4.82 10.99 -21.59
C SER A 209 -3.33 10.62 -21.68
N PRO A 210 -2.51 11.44 -22.38
CA PRO A 210 -1.09 11.14 -22.58
C PRO A 210 -0.28 10.95 -21.30
N ILE A 211 -0.62 11.66 -20.21
CA ILE A 211 0.09 11.53 -18.92
C ILE A 211 -0.03 10.11 -18.35
N LEU A 212 -1.09 9.37 -18.67
CA LEU A 212 -1.31 8.01 -18.17
C LEU A 212 -0.50 6.95 -18.94
N GLN A 213 0.14 7.28 -20.05
CA GLN A 213 0.94 6.30 -20.81
C GLN A 213 2.08 5.72 -19.96
N GLU A 214 2.58 6.47 -18.97
CA GLU A 214 3.61 6.01 -18.04
C GLU A 214 3.16 4.82 -17.17
N ILE A 215 1.86 4.66 -16.89
CA ILE A 215 1.37 3.55 -16.06
C ILE A 215 0.90 2.35 -16.87
N ARG A 216 0.99 2.38 -18.22
CA ARG A 216 0.61 1.26 -19.07
C ARG A 216 1.35 -0.04 -18.68
N PRO A 217 2.68 -0.06 -18.46
CA PRO A 217 3.35 -1.29 -18.02
C PRO A 217 2.91 -1.77 -16.63
N VAL A 218 2.48 -0.86 -15.74
CA VAL A 218 1.95 -1.22 -14.42
C VAL A 218 0.65 -1.98 -14.56
N SER A 219 -0.26 -1.51 -15.42
CA SER A 219 -1.53 -2.17 -15.72
C SER A 219 -1.34 -3.58 -16.30
N VAL A 220 -0.47 -3.69 -17.31
CA VAL A 220 -0.13 -4.98 -17.94
C VAL A 220 0.46 -5.96 -16.92
N ASN A 221 1.38 -5.48 -16.07
CA ASN A 221 1.98 -6.34 -15.04
C ASN A 221 0.95 -6.77 -14.00
N LEU A 222 0.04 -5.88 -13.56
CA LEU A 222 -1.04 -6.23 -12.65
C LEU A 222 -1.96 -7.30 -13.25
N ALA A 223 -2.33 -7.19 -14.53
CA ALA A 223 -3.13 -8.21 -15.19
C ALA A 223 -2.43 -9.56 -15.26
N LYS A 224 -1.15 -9.59 -15.67
CA LYS A 224 -0.35 -10.82 -15.74
C LYS A 224 -0.22 -11.53 -14.40
N ILE A 225 0.12 -10.80 -13.33
CA ILE A 225 0.20 -11.41 -12.00
C ILE A 225 -1.18 -11.84 -11.50
N SER A 226 -2.26 -11.16 -11.92
CA SER A 226 -3.61 -11.57 -11.56
C SER A 226 -3.97 -12.91 -12.19
N THR A 227 -3.62 -13.14 -13.47
CA THR A 227 -3.74 -14.45 -14.12
C THR A 227 -2.96 -15.53 -13.36
N ILE A 228 -1.70 -15.26 -12.96
CA ILE A 228 -0.90 -16.19 -12.14
C ILE A 228 -1.60 -16.53 -10.81
N GLY A 229 -2.18 -15.53 -10.15
CA GLY A 229 -2.92 -15.73 -8.91
C GLY A 229 -4.14 -16.64 -9.10
N ARG A 230 -4.86 -16.50 -10.21
CA ARG A 230 -6.02 -17.35 -10.55
C ARG A 230 -5.59 -18.78 -10.86
N ASP A 231 -4.53 -18.95 -11.63
CA ASP A 231 -3.95 -20.27 -11.93
C ASP A 231 -3.52 -20.96 -10.62
N ALA A 232 -2.82 -20.25 -9.73
CA ALA A 232 -2.41 -20.76 -8.43
C ALA A 232 -3.61 -21.19 -7.56
N LEU A 233 -4.70 -20.41 -7.55
CA LEU A 233 -5.94 -20.79 -6.87
C LEU A 233 -6.59 -22.03 -7.48
N ALA A 234 -6.50 -22.22 -8.80
CA ALA A 234 -7.02 -23.39 -9.48
C ALA A 234 -6.24 -24.66 -9.07
N TYR A 235 -4.89 -24.60 -9.09
CA TYR A 235 -4.02 -25.68 -8.60
C TYR A 235 -4.33 -26.05 -7.15
N LEU A 236 -4.41 -25.06 -6.26
CA LEU A 236 -4.75 -25.26 -4.84
C LEU A 236 -6.15 -25.83 -4.62
N THR A 237 -7.09 -25.55 -5.53
CA THR A 237 -8.47 -26.05 -5.42
C THR A 237 -8.58 -27.50 -5.87
N VAL A 238 -7.86 -27.89 -6.93
CA VAL A 238 -7.87 -29.26 -7.47
C VAL A 238 -6.91 -30.17 -6.70
N GLY A 239 -5.92 -29.60 -6.01
CA GLY A 239 -4.85 -30.35 -5.35
C GLY A 239 -3.80 -30.87 -6.32
N ASP A 240 -3.61 -30.18 -7.46
CA ASP A 240 -2.62 -30.53 -8.49
C ASP A 240 -1.42 -29.59 -8.43
N GLN A 241 -0.24 -30.09 -8.79
CA GLN A 241 0.98 -29.29 -8.80
C GLN A 241 1.20 -28.65 -10.18
N PRO A 242 1.62 -27.37 -10.24
CA PRO A 242 2.07 -26.77 -11.48
C PRO A 242 3.39 -27.41 -11.97
N ASP A 243 3.60 -27.42 -13.29
CA ASP A 243 4.87 -27.88 -13.86
C ASP A 243 6.01 -26.85 -13.66
N SER A 244 7.25 -27.31 -13.86
CA SER A 244 8.44 -26.46 -13.67
C SER A 244 8.51 -25.27 -14.63
N THR A 245 7.84 -25.35 -15.79
CA THR A 245 7.81 -24.27 -16.79
C THR A 245 6.91 -23.14 -16.33
N TRP A 246 5.73 -23.47 -15.80
CA TRP A 246 4.82 -22.50 -15.18
C TRP A 246 5.45 -21.86 -13.95
N ILE A 247 6.15 -22.62 -13.10
CA ILE A 247 6.84 -22.08 -11.92
C ILE A 247 7.92 -21.06 -12.34
N ALA A 248 8.77 -21.42 -13.32
CA ALA A 248 9.85 -20.53 -13.76
C ALA A 248 9.30 -19.25 -14.42
N SER A 249 8.30 -19.37 -15.31
CA SER A 249 7.71 -18.21 -16.00
C SER A 249 6.92 -17.31 -15.04
N SER A 250 6.14 -17.88 -14.11
CA SER A 250 5.41 -17.09 -13.12
C SER A 250 6.35 -16.32 -12.19
N ASN A 251 7.50 -16.91 -11.80
CA ASN A 251 8.54 -16.23 -11.03
C ASN A 251 9.12 -15.02 -11.77
N GLU A 252 9.45 -15.15 -13.06
CA GLU A 252 9.99 -14.04 -13.84
C GLU A 252 8.99 -12.87 -13.94
N VAL A 253 7.71 -13.17 -14.15
CA VAL A 253 6.64 -12.17 -14.20
C VAL A 253 6.46 -11.48 -12.85
N LEU A 254 6.47 -12.24 -11.74
CA LEU A 254 6.38 -11.68 -10.38
C LEU A 254 7.58 -10.78 -10.07
N GLU A 255 8.81 -11.20 -10.38
CA GLU A 255 10.02 -10.39 -10.19
C GLU A 255 9.99 -9.11 -11.03
N THR A 256 9.41 -9.16 -12.23
CA THR A 256 9.19 -7.97 -13.05
C THR A 256 8.17 -7.03 -12.41
N ALA A 257 7.07 -7.55 -11.87
CA ALA A 257 6.03 -6.77 -11.21
C ALA A 257 6.46 -6.15 -9.86
N LYS A 258 7.48 -6.72 -9.19
CA LYS A 258 8.10 -6.13 -7.99
C LYS A 258 8.87 -4.83 -8.28
N ARG A 259 9.31 -4.62 -9.52
CA ARG A 259 10.10 -3.44 -9.88
C ARG A 259 9.18 -2.22 -10.00
N PRO A 260 9.51 -1.08 -9.38
CA PRO A 260 8.68 0.11 -9.53
C PRO A 260 8.69 0.65 -10.96
N HIS A 261 7.55 1.21 -11.36
CA HIS A 261 7.41 1.91 -12.63
C HIS A 261 6.54 3.15 -12.42
N ALA A 262 6.79 4.25 -13.15
CA ALA A 262 6.10 5.53 -12.95
C ALA A 262 6.06 6.01 -11.49
N ALA A 263 7.14 5.76 -10.73
CA ALA A 263 7.26 6.06 -9.30
C ALA A 263 6.18 5.43 -8.39
N VAL A 264 5.58 4.31 -8.82
CA VAL A 264 4.63 3.51 -8.05
C VAL A 264 5.03 2.03 -8.01
N GLU A 265 4.52 1.32 -7.00
CA GLU A 265 4.71 -0.10 -6.74
C GLU A 265 3.36 -0.83 -6.73
N ILE A 266 3.31 -2.06 -7.26
CA ILE A 266 2.11 -2.90 -7.20
C ILE A 266 2.09 -3.66 -5.87
N MET A 267 1.13 -3.34 -5.01
CA MET A 267 1.17 -3.76 -3.61
C MET A 267 0.53 -5.11 -3.32
N VAL A 268 -0.02 -5.77 -4.35
CA VAL A 268 -0.64 -7.11 -4.24
C VAL A 268 0.30 -8.24 -4.66
N VAL A 269 1.49 -7.91 -5.21
CA VAL A 269 2.46 -8.90 -5.72
C VAL A 269 2.85 -9.93 -4.67
N SER A 270 3.09 -9.50 -3.42
CA SER A 270 3.51 -10.40 -2.35
C SER A 270 2.44 -11.43 -1.96
N ALA A 271 1.16 -11.08 -2.03
CA ALA A 271 0.08 -12.03 -1.78
C ALA A 271 -0.11 -13.01 -2.94
N ILE A 272 0.01 -12.53 -4.18
CA ILE A 272 -0.04 -13.41 -5.36
C ILE A 272 1.14 -14.38 -5.35
N GLU A 273 2.33 -13.91 -4.96
CA GLU A 273 3.51 -14.76 -4.77
C GLU A 273 3.28 -15.83 -3.70
N LYS A 274 2.63 -15.50 -2.57
CA LYS A 274 2.24 -16.51 -1.57
C LYS A 274 1.30 -17.58 -2.14
N LEU A 275 0.33 -17.20 -2.97
CA LEU A 275 -0.55 -18.17 -3.65
C LEU A 275 0.26 -19.08 -4.58
N ARG A 276 1.16 -18.51 -5.39
CA ARG A 276 2.03 -19.25 -6.31
C ARG A 276 2.93 -20.24 -5.56
N VAL A 277 3.58 -19.79 -4.49
CA VAL A 277 4.42 -20.65 -3.62
C VAL A 277 3.59 -21.75 -2.96
N ALA A 278 2.37 -21.45 -2.51
CA ALA A 278 1.49 -22.46 -1.92
C ALA A 278 1.11 -23.54 -2.93
N ALA A 279 0.80 -23.17 -4.18
CA ALA A 279 0.49 -24.11 -5.26
C ALA A 279 1.67 -25.05 -5.59
N GLU A 280 2.89 -24.52 -5.61
CA GLU A 280 4.13 -25.29 -5.80
C GLU A 280 4.35 -26.34 -4.67
N ASN A 281 3.89 -26.06 -3.45
CA ASN A 281 4.12 -26.89 -2.27
C ASN A 281 2.98 -27.87 -1.94
N ILE A 282 2.00 -28.04 -2.82
CA ILE A 282 0.94 -29.06 -2.64
C ILE A 282 1.61 -30.42 -2.53
N LYS A 283 1.32 -31.21 -1.49
CA LYS A 283 1.87 -32.57 -1.39
C LYS A 283 1.00 -33.53 -2.22
N PRO A 284 1.60 -34.46 -2.98
CA PRO A 284 0.88 -35.54 -3.65
C PRO A 284 0.19 -36.49 -2.66
#